data_AF-A0A943PDQ8-F1
#
_entry.id   AF-A0A943PDQ8-F1
#
_cell.length_a   1.000
_cell.length_b   1.000
_cell.length_c   1.000
_cell.angle_alpha   90.00
_cell.angle_beta   90.00
_cell.angle_gamma   90.00
#
_symmetry.space_group_name_H-M   'P 1'
#
loop_
_entity.id
_entity.type
_entity.pdbx_description
1 polymer ?
#
loop_
_entity_poly.entity_id
_entity_poly.type
_entity_poly.pdbx_seq_one_letter_code
_entity_poly.pdbx_strand_id
1 'polypeptide(L)'
;MDIEKIKNNFDFSEVVGKPVVIDDKTTVIPLSKVSIGYVGGQSNALKNDKKASDVDAGGFGMSVTPVGILIAGEKTTYVGVDKNYTEDKWINLLKTVADTVRK
;
A
#
# COMPACT_ATOMS: atom_id res chain seq x y z
N MET A 1 12.61 15.88 10.11
CA MET A 1 11.33 15.14 10.28
C MET A 1 11.69 13.70 10.59
N ASP A 2 11.39 13.22 11.79
CA ASP A 2 11.65 11.81 12.14
C ASP A 2 10.60 10.93 11.44
N ILE A 3 11.05 9.92 10.69
CA ILE A 3 10.16 8.92 10.04
C ILE A 3 9.25 8.24 11.07
N GLU A 4 9.73 8.06 12.30
CA GLU A 4 8.96 7.51 13.41
C GLU A 4 7.73 8.37 13.79
N LYS A 5 7.85 9.70 13.70
CA LYS A 5 6.73 10.62 13.94
C LYS A 5 5.72 10.61 12.80
N ILE A 6 6.16 10.44 11.55
CA ILE A 6 5.26 10.27 10.40
C ILE A 6 4.48 8.97 10.53
N LYS A 7 5.13 7.89 10.98
CA LYS A 7 4.48 6.59 11.18
C LYS A 7 3.42 6.61 12.29
N ASN A 8 3.64 7.38 13.36
CA ASN A 8 2.70 7.47 14.49
C ASN A 8 1.57 8.49 14.29
N ASN A 9 1.77 9.53 13.47
CA ASN A 9 0.74 10.57 13.23
C ASN A 9 -0.14 10.31 12.00
N PHE A 10 0.22 9.38 11.10
CA PHE A 10 -0.63 8.99 9.98
C PHE A 10 -1.48 7.77 10.34
N ASP A 11 -2.80 7.94 10.33
CA ASP A 11 -3.73 6.83 10.44
C ASP A 11 -3.78 6.07 9.10
N PHE A 12 -2.95 5.04 8.98
CA PHE A 12 -2.93 4.17 7.80
C PHE A 12 -4.18 3.29 7.70
N SER A 13 -5.08 3.29 8.70
CA SER A 13 -6.26 2.43 8.71
C SER A 13 -7.25 2.79 7.59
N GLU A 14 -7.35 4.06 7.19
CA GLU A 14 -8.18 4.49 6.05
C GLU A 14 -7.53 4.14 4.71
N VAL A 15 -6.20 4.11 4.67
CA VAL A 15 -5.40 3.90 3.46
C VAL A 15 -5.19 2.41 3.14
N VAL A 16 -4.98 1.60 4.18
CA VAL A 16 -4.79 0.14 4.08
C VAL A 16 -6.13 -0.60 4.18
N GLY A 17 -7.11 -0.02 4.86
CA GLY A 17 -8.38 -0.63 5.19
C GLY A 17 -8.38 -1.23 6.60
N LYS A 18 -9.57 -1.26 7.22
CA LYS A 18 -9.79 -1.86 8.54
C LYS A 18 -10.06 -3.37 8.41
N PRO A 19 -9.70 -4.18 9.42
CA PRO A 19 -10.15 -5.56 9.50
C PRO A 19 -11.68 -5.67 9.43
N VAL A 20 -12.17 -6.66 8.69
CA VAL A 20 -13.59 -6.97 8.54
C VAL A 20 -13.88 -8.29 9.23
N VAL A 21 -14.75 -8.27 10.23
CA VAL A 21 -15.21 -9.48 10.92
C VAL A 21 -16.38 -10.05 10.12
N ILE A 22 -16.25 -11.30 9.65
CA ILE A 22 -17.31 -11.99 8.91
C ILE A 22 -18.21 -12.77 9.87
N ASP A 23 -17.60 -13.41 10.87
CA ASP A 23 -18.27 -14.10 11.97
C ASP A 23 -17.38 -14.05 13.23
N ASP A 24 -17.87 -14.56 14.36
CA ASP A 24 -17.17 -14.53 15.65
C ASP A 24 -15.79 -15.21 15.64
N LYS A 25 -15.48 -16.01 14.63
CA LYS A 25 -14.23 -16.76 14.51
C LYS A 25 -13.36 -16.33 13.33
N THR A 26 -13.91 -15.58 12.37
CA THR A 26 -13.26 -15.29 11.09
C THR A 26 -13.12 -13.79 10.87
N THR A 27 -11.88 -13.32 10.86
CA THR A 27 -11.53 -11.94 10.55
C THR A 27 -10.72 -11.86 9.26
N VAL A 28 -11.14 -10.97 8.36
CA VAL A 28 -10.44 -10.65 7.11
C VAL A 28 -9.62 -9.39 7.32
N ILE A 29 -8.32 -9.47 7.09
CA ILE A 29 -7.36 -8.39 7.33
C ILE A 29 -6.71 -8.02 5.99
N PRO A 30 -6.98 -6.83 5.44
CA PRO A 30 -6.27 -6.36 4.25
C PRO A 30 -4.81 -6.05 4.59
N LEU A 31 -3.89 -6.47 3.72
CA LEU A 31 -2.47 -6.21 3.86
C LEU A 31 -2.01 -5.34 2.68
N SER A 32 -1.41 -4.18 3.00
CA SER A 32 -0.85 -3.26 2.01
C SER A 32 0.56 -2.82 2.42
N LYS A 33 1.44 -2.68 1.43
CA LYS A 33 2.78 -2.10 1.60
C LYS A 33 2.70 -0.60 1.40
N VAL A 34 3.14 0.16 2.39
CA VAL A 34 3.27 1.62 2.31
C VAL A 34 4.75 1.98 2.14
N SER A 35 5.05 2.77 1.12
CA SER A 35 6.39 3.30 0.83
C SER A 35 6.35 4.82 0.90
N ILE A 36 7.31 5.39 1.64
CA ILE A 36 7.44 6.82 1.85
C ILE A 36 8.84 7.23 1.39
N GLY A 37 8.91 8.19 0.47
CA GLY A 37 10.16 8.72 -0.07
C GLY A 37 10.23 10.24 0.12
N TYR A 38 11.41 10.73 0.46
CA TYR A 38 11.72 12.16 0.51
C TYR A 38 12.90 12.43 -0.42
N VAL A 39 12.74 13.40 -1.32
CA VAL A 39 13.81 13.89 -2.19
C VAL A 39 14.08 15.34 -1.81
N GLY A 40 15.28 15.64 -1.33
CA GLY A 40 15.73 17.00 -1.05
C GLY A 40 16.84 17.37 -2.03
N GLY A 41 16.64 18.44 -2.80
CA GLY A 41 17.68 19.05 -3.61
C GLY A 41 18.08 20.42 -3.02
N GLN A 42 19.32 20.56 -2.57
CA GLN A 42 19.91 21.88 -2.37
C GLN A 42 20.32 22.42 -3.74
N SER A 43 19.73 23.53 -4.17
CA SER A 43 20.23 24.24 -5.34
C SER A 43 21.52 24.97 -4.93
N ASN A 44 22.67 24.54 -5.43
CA ASN A 44 23.89 25.36 -5.40
C ASN A 44 23.71 26.51 -6.39
N ALA A 45 22.95 27.54 -6.01
CA ALA A 45 22.90 28.78 -6.75
C ALA A 45 24.32 29.36 -6.72
N LEU A 46 24.96 29.37 -7.90
CA LEU A 46 26.30 29.91 -8.08
C LEU A 46 26.36 31.33 -7.49
N LYS A 47 27.27 31.51 -6.53
CA LYS A 47 27.53 32.77 -5.84
C LYS A 47 27.96 33.83 -6.86
N ASN A 48 27.02 34.54 -7.47
CA ASN A 48 27.36 35.82 -8.11
C ASN A 48 26.26 36.88 -8.19
N ASP A 49 25.08 36.64 -7.64
CA ASP A 49 24.08 37.70 -7.52
C ASP A 49 23.56 37.82 -6.08
N LYS A 50 23.62 39.04 -5.55
CA LYS A 50 23.30 39.42 -4.16
C LYS A 50 21.80 39.28 -3.79
N LYS A 51 21.06 38.40 -4.47
CA LYS A 51 19.62 38.11 -4.24
C LYS A 51 19.23 36.66 -4.56
N ALA A 52 20.15 35.69 -4.52
CA ALA A 52 19.76 34.29 -4.57
C ALA A 52 19.29 33.85 -3.18
N SER A 53 17.98 33.79 -2.97
CA SER A 53 17.40 33.07 -1.84
C SER A 53 17.78 31.60 -1.96
N ASP A 54 18.32 30.99 -0.91
CA ASP A 54 18.51 29.55 -0.81
C ASP A 54 17.13 28.87 -0.99
N VAL A 55 16.89 28.29 -2.18
CA VAL A 55 15.66 27.54 -2.44
C VAL A 55 15.97 26.08 -2.14
N ASP A 56 15.56 25.63 -0.95
CA ASP A 56 15.45 24.20 -0.67
C ASP A 56 14.26 23.65 -1.47
N ALA A 57 14.55 23.05 -2.63
CA ALA A 57 13.57 22.34 -3.43
C ALA A 57 13.47 20.90 -2.90
N GLY A 58 12.52 20.67 -1.97
CA GLY A 58 12.19 19.36 -1.44
C GLY A 58 10.86 18.84 -1.96
N GLY A 59 10.77 17.53 -2.20
CA GLY A 59 9.55 16.81 -2.53
C GLY A 59 9.38 15.58 -1.64
N PHE A 60 8.14 15.23 -1.32
CA PHE A 60 7.80 14.02 -0.58
C PHE A 60 6.80 13.20 -1.40
N GLY A 61 7.02 11.89 -1.48
CA GLY A 61 6.15 10.96 -2.18
C GLY A 61 5.71 9.82 -1.26
N MET A 62 4.45 9.42 -1.38
CA MET A 62 3.91 8.24 -0.70
C MET A 62 3.27 7.31 -1.73
N SER A 63 3.49 6.01 -1.58
CA SER A 63 2.88 4.97 -2.41
C SER A 63 2.33 3.86 -1.54
N VAL A 64 1.16 3.36 -1.90
CA VAL A 64 0.46 2.29 -1.20
C VAL A 64 0.19 1.19 -2.22
N THR A 65 0.63 -0.02 -1.93
CA THR A 65 0.49 -1.17 -2.82
C THR A 65 -0.21 -2.30 -2.08
N PRO A 66 -1.41 -2.74 -2.49
CA PRO A 66 -2.05 -3.93 -1.93
C PRO A 66 -1.14 -5.15 -2.12
N VAL A 67 -0.90 -5.93 -1.06
CA VAL A 67 -0.06 -7.14 -1.13
C VAL A 67 -0.85 -8.43 -0.94
N GLY A 68 -1.99 -8.39 -0.27
CA GLY A 68 -2.75 -9.59 0.03
C GLY A 68 -3.85 -9.37 1.05
N ILE A 69 -4.50 -10.47 1.38
CA ILE A 69 -5.50 -10.56 2.43
C ILE A 69 -5.09 -11.70 3.37
N LEU A 70 -5.15 -11.46 4.67
CA LEU A 70 -5.00 -12.46 5.70
C LEU A 70 -6.37 -12.81 6.27
N ILE A 71 -6.73 -14.09 6.22
CA ILE A 71 -7.96 -14.63 6.79
C ILE A 71 -7.58 -15.33 8.09
N ALA A 72 -7.94 -14.72 9.22
CA ALA A 72 -7.75 -15.25 10.56
C ALA A 72 -9.05 -15.95 11.00
N GLY A 73 -9.11 -17.27 10.73
CA GLY A 73 -10.18 -18.17 11.18
C GLY A 73 -9.64 -19.27 12.10
N GLU A 74 -10.33 -20.43 12.14
CA GLU A 74 -9.79 -21.66 12.76
C GLU A 74 -8.44 -22.09 12.14
N LYS A 75 -8.23 -21.74 10.88
CA LYS A 75 -6.94 -21.83 10.20
C LYS A 75 -6.59 -20.47 9.61
N THR A 76 -5.39 -19.97 9.93
CA THR A 76 -4.87 -18.74 9.33
C THR A 76 -4.44 -19.00 7.89
N THR A 77 -5.02 -18.27 6.94
CA THR A 77 -4.73 -18.41 5.51
C THR A 77 -4.36 -17.06 4.91
N TYR A 78 -3.25 -17.00 4.17
CA TYR A 78 -2.82 -15.80 3.44
C TYR A 78 -3.12 -15.96 1.94
N VAL A 79 -3.76 -14.95 1.36
CA VAL A 79 -4.05 -14.86 -0.07
C VAL A 79 -3.30 -13.67 -0.63
N GLY A 80 -2.23 -13.92 -1.39
CA GLY A 80 -1.41 -12.86 -1.99
C GLY A 80 -2.06 -12.27 -3.24
N VAL A 81 -1.91 -10.96 -3.40
CA VAL A 81 -2.16 -10.24 -4.65
C VAL A 81 -1.00 -10.58 -5.59
N ASP A 82 -1.23 -11.50 -6.53
CA ASP A 82 -0.21 -11.90 -7.50
C ASP A 82 0.14 -10.70 -8.39
N LYS A 83 1.42 -10.33 -8.48
CA LYS A 83 1.86 -9.22 -9.35
C LYS A 83 1.65 -9.49 -10.84
N ASN A 84 1.38 -10.75 -11.20
CA ASN A 84 0.89 -11.15 -12.51
C ASN A 84 -0.65 -11.07 -12.52
N TYR A 85 -1.19 -9.86 -12.44
CA TYR A 85 -2.52 -9.61 -13.01
C TYR A 85 -2.40 -9.66 -14.52
N THR A 86 -2.16 -10.85 -15.06
CA THR A 86 -2.59 -11.16 -16.42
C THR A 86 -4.11 -11.30 -16.33
N GLU A 87 -4.86 -10.59 -17.18
CA GLU A 87 -6.34 -10.64 -17.23
C GLU A 87 -6.87 -12.10 -17.23
N ASP A 88 -6.05 -13.03 -17.71
CA ASP A 88 -6.23 -14.48 -17.67
C ASP A 88 -6.60 -15.07 -16.31
N LYS A 89 -6.10 -14.51 -15.18
CA LYS A 89 -6.43 -15.06 -13.85
C LYS A 89 -7.85 -14.73 -13.39
N TRP A 90 -8.40 -13.57 -13.74
CA TRP A 90 -9.81 -13.25 -13.47
C TRP A 90 -10.74 -14.16 -14.26
N ILE A 91 -10.40 -14.40 -15.52
CA ILE A 91 -11.15 -15.31 -16.39
C ILE A 91 -11.07 -16.75 -15.86
N ASN A 92 -9.91 -17.18 -15.36
CA ASN A 92 -9.76 -18.51 -14.76
C ASN A 92 -10.53 -18.66 -13.44
N LEU A 93 -10.56 -17.64 -12.58
CA LEU A 93 -11.39 -17.66 -11.36
C LEU A 93 -12.88 -17.74 -11.67
N LEU A 94 -13.36 -16.95 -12.65
CA LEU A 94 -14.75 -17.00 -13.10
C LEU A 94 -15.11 -18.38 -13.67
N LYS A 95 -14.21 -18.99 -14.45
CA LYS A 95 -14.38 -20.36 -14.97
C LYS A 95 -14.44 -21.39 -13.85
N THR A 96 -13.55 -21.32 -12.87
CA THR A 96 -13.55 -22.26 -11.73
C THR A 96 -14.82 -22.15 -10.89
N VAL A 97 -15.35 -20.93 -10.69
CA VAL A 97 -16.63 -20.71 -10.00
C VAL A 97 -17.80 -21.25 -10.84
N ALA A 98 -17.81 -20.98 -12.15
CA ALA A 98 -18.84 -21.48 -13.05
C ALA A 98 -18.86 -23.02 -13.12
N ASP A 99 -17.69 -23.66 -13.17
CA ASP A 99 -17.56 -25.12 -13.21
C ASP A 99 -17.95 -25.77 -11.87
N THR A 100 -17.80 -25.05 -10.76
CA THR A 100 -18.24 -25.52 -9.43
C THR A 100 -19.76 -25.40 -9.27
N VAL A 101 -20.38 -24.38 -9.84
CA VAL A 101 -21.84 -24.17 -9.79
C VAL A 101 -22.59 -25.11 -10.75
N ARG A 102 -21.92 -25.56 -11.80
CA ARG A 102 -22.50 -26.43 -12.83
C ARG A 102 -22.39 -27.93 -12.49
N LYS A 103 -21.81 -28.27 -11.33
CA LYS A 103 -21.70 -29.64 -10.81
C LYS A 103 -22.62 -29.83 -9.61
#